data_AF-A0A528AVS2-F1
#
_entry.id   AF-A0A528AVS2-F1
#
_cell.length_a   1.000
_cell.length_b   1.000
_cell.length_c   1.000
_cell.angle_alpha   90.00
_cell.angle_beta   90.00
_cell.angle_gamma   90.00
#
_symmetry.space_group_name_H-M   'P 1'
#
loop_
_entity.id
_entity.type
_entity.pdbx_description
1 polymer ?
#
loop_
_entity_poly.entity_id
_entity_poly.type
_entity_poly.pdbx_seq_one_letter_code
_entity_poly.pdbx_strand_id
1 'polypeptide(L)'
;PVLTRQPRGDEDTNRPRLMRSAEARHDEAVGLAQAIDLDPIHTAVVTVNDPRPATLLGSGKVAEFAEIVKEGRAELVIVDHPLTPVQQRNLEKELNAKVL
;
A
#
# COMPACT_ATOMS: atom_id res chain seq x y z
N PRO A 1 -35.20 9.45 -16.19
CA PRO A 1 -34.05 9.24 -17.09
C PRO A 1 -32.74 9.56 -16.37
N VAL A 2 -31.97 8.53 -16.00
CA VAL A 2 -30.73 8.71 -15.23
C VAL A 2 -29.58 8.92 -16.21
N LEU A 3 -28.97 10.11 -16.16
CA LEU A 3 -27.77 10.44 -16.92
C LEU A 3 -26.56 9.87 -16.20
N THR A 4 -25.86 8.92 -16.82
CA THR A 4 -24.55 8.43 -16.36
C THR A 4 -23.54 9.56 -16.49
N ARG A 5 -23.10 10.08 -15.34
CA ARG A 5 -21.98 11.01 -15.25
C ARG A 5 -20.71 10.30 -15.72
N GLN A 6 -20.17 10.70 -16.87
CA GLN A 6 -18.82 10.37 -17.28
C GLN A 6 -17.85 10.70 -16.13
N PRO A 7 -16.91 9.81 -15.77
CA PRO A 7 -15.85 10.17 -14.85
C PRO A 7 -14.95 11.21 -15.52
N ARG A 8 -14.87 12.39 -14.91
CA ARG A 8 -13.89 13.43 -15.22
C ARG A 8 -12.63 13.16 -14.39
N GLY A 9 -11.49 13.04 -15.06
CA GLY A 9 -10.20 13.52 -14.55
C GLY A 9 -9.26 12.50 -13.91
N ASP A 10 -8.72 11.55 -14.70
CA ASP A 10 -7.42 10.94 -14.39
C ASP A 10 -6.30 11.84 -14.98
N GLU A 11 -6.10 13.04 -14.44
CA GLU A 11 -5.04 13.95 -14.93
C GLU A 11 -3.95 14.29 -13.88
N ASP A 12 -3.88 13.55 -12.77
CA ASP A 12 -2.78 13.70 -11.78
C ASP A 12 -1.78 12.52 -11.74
N THR A 13 -1.94 11.51 -12.60
CA THR A 13 -1.03 10.36 -12.65
C THR A 13 0.26 10.59 -13.44
N ASN A 14 0.42 11.77 -14.07
CA ASN A 14 1.54 12.07 -14.96
C ASN A 14 2.55 13.10 -14.41
N ARG A 15 2.81 13.11 -13.11
CA ARG A 15 4.11 13.63 -12.65
C ARG A 15 5.17 12.59 -13.04
N PRO A 16 6.19 12.93 -13.83
CA PRO A 16 7.28 12.01 -14.07
C PRO A 16 7.89 11.72 -12.70
N ARG A 17 7.67 10.51 -12.19
CA ARG A 17 8.45 9.99 -11.07
C ARG A 17 9.88 10.00 -11.59
N LEU A 18 10.63 11.06 -11.30
CA LEU A 18 12.10 11.06 -11.38
C LEU A 18 12.51 9.68 -10.89
N MET A 19 13.23 8.91 -11.71
CA MET A 19 13.51 7.48 -11.51
C MET A 19 14.30 7.25 -10.21
N ARG A 20 13.66 7.45 -9.07
CA ARG A 20 14.16 7.14 -7.74
C ARG A 20 14.17 5.63 -7.64
N SER A 21 15.28 5.09 -7.14
CA SER A 21 15.37 3.66 -6.88
C SER A 21 14.27 3.25 -5.89
N ALA A 22 13.98 1.95 -5.82
CA ALA A 22 12.97 1.46 -4.89
C ALA A 22 13.36 1.77 -3.44
N GLU A 23 14.66 1.73 -3.15
CA GLU A 23 15.25 2.09 -1.86
C GLU A 23 15.04 3.57 -1.54
N ALA A 24 15.27 4.48 -2.49
CA ALA A 24 15.07 5.91 -2.25
C ALA A 24 13.59 6.27 -1.95
N ARG A 25 12.64 5.58 -2.60
CA ARG A 25 11.20 5.75 -2.28
C ARG A 25 10.84 5.15 -0.93
N HIS A 26 11.42 4.00 -0.61
CA HIS A 26 11.26 3.38 0.69
C HIS A 26 11.75 4.29 1.83
N ASP A 27 12.95 4.85 1.70
CA ASP A 27 13.54 5.74 2.70
C ASP A 27 12.72 7.02 2.89
N GLU A 28 12.15 7.55 1.81
CA GLU A 28 11.20 8.67 1.86
C GLU A 28 9.92 8.28 2.61
N ALA A 29 9.31 7.13 2.31
CA ALA A 29 8.10 6.67 2.99
C ALA A 29 8.34 6.45 4.50
N VAL A 30 9.49 5.89 4.88
CA VAL A 30 9.92 5.75 6.28
C VAL A 30 10.09 7.12 6.93
N GLY A 31 10.78 8.04 6.27
CA GLY A 31 10.97 9.40 6.77
C GLY A 31 9.65 10.17 6.96
N LEU A 32 8.69 9.99 6.04
CA LEU A 32 7.36 10.59 6.16
C LEU A 32 6.57 10.01 7.33
N ALA A 33 6.64 8.69 7.57
CA ALA A 33 6.00 8.06 8.71
C ALA A 33 6.60 8.59 10.04
N GLN A 34 7.93 8.67 10.13
CA GLN A 34 8.62 9.22 11.29
C GLN A 34 8.30 10.71 11.52
N ALA A 35 8.12 11.49 10.45
CA ALA A 35 7.75 12.91 10.54
C ALA A 35 6.35 13.15 11.14
N ILE A 36 5.49 12.12 11.17
CA ILE A 36 4.17 12.15 11.82
C ILE A 36 4.13 11.28 13.08
N ASP A 37 5.28 11.11 13.74
CA ASP A 37 5.45 10.38 15.01
C ASP A 37 5.03 8.90 14.96
N LEU A 38 5.08 8.27 13.78
CA LEU A 38 4.96 6.82 13.65
C LEU A 38 6.34 6.16 13.75
N ASP A 39 6.42 5.04 14.46
CA ASP A 39 7.63 4.21 14.58
C ASP A 39 7.45 2.87 13.83
N PRO A 40 8.00 2.73 12.60
CA PRO A 40 7.83 1.52 11.82
C PRO A 40 8.59 0.33 12.43
N ILE A 41 7.85 -0.66 12.94
CA ILE A 41 8.43 -1.90 13.48
C ILE A 41 8.93 -2.88 12.40
N HIS A 42 8.48 -2.70 11.16
CA HIS A 42 8.91 -3.47 10.00
C HIS A 42 8.84 -2.58 8.76
N THR A 43 9.85 -2.69 7.90
CA THR A 43 9.92 -1.96 6.62
C THR A 43 10.50 -2.88 5.55
N ALA A 44 9.96 -2.82 4.34
CA ALA A 44 10.39 -3.68 3.24
C ALA A 44 10.02 -3.09 1.88
N VAL A 45 10.89 -3.30 0.89
CA VAL A 45 10.57 -3.13 -0.53
C VAL A 45 10.02 -4.44 -1.07
N VAL A 46 8.85 -4.40 -1.72
CA VAL A 46 8.20 -5.58 -2.30
C VAL A 46 8.16 -5.47 -3.82
N THR A 47 8.77 -6.44 -4.51
CA THR A 47 8.64 -6.58 -5.96
C THR A 47 7.35 -7.30 -6.30
N VAL A 48 6.46 -6.64 -7.04
CA VAL A 48 5.18 -7.21 -7.49
C VAL A 48 5.28 -7.59 -8.96
N ASN A 49 5.52 -8.88 -9.22
CA ASN A 49 5.65 -9.39 -10.59
C ASN A 49 4.29 -9.66 -11.27
N ASP A 50 3.31 -10.14 -10.50
CA ASP A 50 1.97 -10.51 -10.98
C ASP A 50 0.91 -9.95 -10.01
N PRO A 51 0.41 -8.73 -10.24
CA PRO A 51 -0.48 -8.05 -9.31
C PRO A 51 -1.84 -8.75 -9.22
N ARG A 52 -2.24 -9.12 -8.01
CA ARG A 52 -3.55 -9.76 -7.77
C ARG A 52 -4.67 -8.72 -7.70
N PRO A 53 -5.78 -8.88 -8.44
CA PRO A 53 -6.91 -7.95 -8.36
C PRO A 53 -7.48 -7.80 -6.94
N ALA A 54 -7.40 -8.86 -6.14
CA ALA A 54 -7.96 -8.88 -4.79
C ALA A 54 -7.11 -8.16 -3.74
N THR A 55 -5.78 -8.23 -3.79
CA THR A 55 -4.89 -7.82 -2.69
C THR A 55 -3.62 -7.11 -3.17
N LEU A 56 -3.45 -6.89 -4.47
CA LEU A 56 -2.18 -6.52 -5.15
C LEU A 56 -1.09 -7.61 -5.02
N LEU A 57 -0.91 -8.16 -3.83
CA LEU A 57 0.08 -9.17 -3.47
C LEU A 57 -0.48 -10.60 -3.60
N GLY A 58 0.41 -11.56 -3.83
CA GLY A 58 0.06 -12.99 -3.75
C GLY A 58 -0.21 -13.44 -2.32
N SER A 59 -0.99 -14.52 -2.16
CA SER A 59 -1.43 -15.03 -0.85
C SER A 59 -0.29 -15.35 0.11
N GLY A 60 0.83 -15.88 -0.39
CA GLY A 60 2.01 -16.16 0.44
C GLY A 60 2.61 -14.90 1.08
N LYS A 61 2.68 -13.80 0.32
CA LYS A 61 3.21 -12.52 0.82
C LYS A 61 2.23 -11.83 1.77
N VAL A 62 0.94 -11.95 1.50
CA VAL A 62 -0.11 -11.48 2.43
C VAL A 62 -0.02 -12.24 3.76
N ALA A 63 0.13 -13.57 3.73
CA ALA A 63 0.26 -14.38 4.94
C ALA A 63 1.55 -14.05 5.73
N GLU A 64 2.67 -13.85 5.04
CA GLU A 64 3.93 -13.39 5.65
C GLU A 64 3.74 -12.08 6.41
N PHE A 65 3.11 -11.08 5.78
CA PHE A 65 2.85 -9.80 6.44
C PHE A 65 1.80 -9.88 7.54
N ALA A 66 0.80 -10.75 7.41
CA ALA A 66 -0.20 -10.95 8.46
C ALA A 66 0.46 -11.47 9.76
N GLU A 67 1.42 -12.40 9.66
CA GLU A 67 2.17 -12.85 10.84
C GLU A 67 3.08 -11.75 11.40
N ILE A 68 3.78 -10.97 10.56
CA ILE A 68 4.58 -9.82 11.03
C ILE A 68 3.71 -8.80 11.79
N VAL A 69 2.55 -8.46 11.22
CA VAL A 69 1.59 -7.53 11.83
C VAL A 69 1.11 -8.06 13.17
N LYS A 70 0.78 -9.35 13.25
CA LYS A 70 0.29 -9.99 14.47
C LYS A 70 1.37 -10.11 15.55
N GLU A 71 2.59 -10.53 15.20
CA GLU A 71 3.72 -10.64 16.13
C GLU A 71 4.14 -9.28 16.66
N GLY A 72 4.24 -8.29 15.77
CA GLY A 72 4.59 -6.92 16.09
C GLY A 72 3.45 -6.10 16.70
N ARG A 73 2.21 -6.63 16.71
CA ARG A 73 0.99 -5.93 17.10
C ARG A 73 0.82 -4.60 16.38
N ALA A 74 1.15 -4.57 15.09
CA ALA A 74 0.96 -3.38 14.27
C ALA A 74 -0.54 -3.14 14.05
N GLU A 75 -0.98 -1.90 14.25
CA GLU A 75 -2.37 -1.48 13.99
C GLU A 75 -2.52 -0.80 12.63
N LEU A 76 -1.39 -0.45 12.00
CA LEU A 76 -1.32 0.30 10.75
C LEU A 76 -0.27 -0.32 9.82
N VAL A 77 -0.64 -0.45 8.55
CA VAL A 77 0.22 -0.86 7.45
C VAL A 77 0.15 0.21 6.37
N ILE A 78 1.31 0.71 5.93
CA ILE A 78 1.42 1.72 4.88
C ILE A 78 1.89 1.02 3.60
N VAL A 79 1.18 1.24 2.50
CA VAL A 79 1.56 0.75 1.17
C VAL A 79 1.86 1.96 0.28
N ASP A 80 3.14 2.18 -0.04
CA ASP A 80 3.60 3.23 -0.98
C ASP A 80 3.28 2.88 -2.46
N HIS A 81 2.03 2.50 -2.71
CA HIS A 81 1.49 2.22 -4.02
C HIS A 81 -0.03 2.42 -4.01
N PRO A 82 -0.64 3.01 -5.05
CA PRO A 82 -2.08 3.16 -5.12
C PRO A 82 -2.79 1.80 -5.00
N LEU A 83 -3.74 1.71 -4.07
CA LEU A 83 -4.62 0.56 -3.91
C LEU A 83 -6.01 0.88 -4.44
N THR A 84 -6.61 -0.07 -5.16
CA THR A 84 -8.05 0.00 -5.44
C THR A 84 -8.84 -0.20 -4.13
N PRO A 85 -10.09 0.30 -4.05
CA PRO A 85 -10.90 0.13 -2.83
C PRO A 85 -11.09 -1.33 -2.41
N VAL A 86 -11.16 -2.24 -3.38
CA VAL A 86 -11.27 -3.69 -3.12
C VAL A 86 -9.96 -4.24 -2.55
N GLN A 87 -8.81 -3.83 -3.08
CA GLN A 87 -7.51 -4.24 -2.57
C GLN A 87 -7.28 -3.77 -1.13
N GLN A 88 -7.57 -2.50 -0.85
CA GLN A 88 -7.43 -1.95 0.49
C GLN A 88 -8.31 -2.72 1.49
N ARG A 89 -9.61 -2.90 1.19
CA ARG A 89 -10.54 -3.63 2.08
C ARG A 89 -10.08 -5.06 2.34
N ASN A 90 -9.60 -5.75 1.31
CA ASN A 90 -9.17 -7.13 1.45
C ASN A 90 -7.85 -7.21 2.25
N LEU A 91 -6.88 -6.33 1.99
CA LEU A 91 -5.66 -6.26 2.78
C LEU A 91 -5.95 -5.95 4.25
N GLU A 92 -6.82 -4.99 4.55
CA GLU A 92 -7.23 -4.69 5.94
C GLU A 92 -7.80 -5.92 6.65
N LYS A 93 -8.63 -6.69 5.94
CA LYS A 93 -9.23 -7.91 6.47
C LYS A 93 -8.19 -9.01 6.72
N GLU A 94 -7.31 -9.26 5.75
CA GLU A 94 -6.32 -10.35 5.84
C GLU A 94 -5.18 -10.02 6.82
N LEU A 95 -4.80 -8.75 6.93
CA LEU A 95 -3.75 -8.29 7.85
C LEU A 95 -4.28 -7.97 9.25
N ASN A 96 -5.60 -7.81 9.41
CA ASN A 96 -6.25 -7.38 10.65
C ASN A 96 -5.67 -6.06 11.20
N ALA A 97 -5.37 -5.12 10.30
CA ALA A 97 -4.81 -3.80 10.59
C ALA A 97 -5.35 -2.77 9.60
N LYS A 98 -5.26 -1.49 9.94
CA LYS A 98 -5.62 -0.40 9.00
C LYS A 98 -4.59 -0.35 7.87
N VAL A 99 -5.05 -0.14 6.63
CA VAL A 99 -4.15 -0.02 5.47
C VAL A 99 -4.31 1.38 4.86
N LEU A 100 -3.19 2.08 4.67
CA LEU A 100 -3.11 3.40 4.03
C LEU A 100 -2.27 3.36 2.75
#